data_AF-A0A8D0AS17-F1
#
_entry.id   AF-A0A8D0AS17-F1
#
_cell.length_a   1.000
_cell.length_b   1.000
_cell.length_c   1.000
_cell.angle_alpha   90.00
_cell.angle_beta   90.00
_cell.angle_gamma   90.00
#
_symmetry.space_group_name_H-M   'P 1'
#
loop_
_entity.id
_entity.type
_entity.pdbx_description
1 polymer ?
#
loop_
_entity_poly.entity_id
_entity_poly.type
_entity_poly.pdbx_seq_one_letter_code
_entity_poly.pdbx_strand_id
1 'polypeptide(L)'
;SKFRFRKETNNAAILMKIDMVKQLVILEEEYEDISLDDLRNELPERQPRYPSYPCTFIVYSYKYVHADGRVSYPLCFIFSSPMGCKPEQQMMYAGSKNQLVQAAELTKVFETRNADDLTEEWLKNQLAFFR
;
A
#
# COMPACT_ATOMS: atom_id res chain seq x y z
N SER A 1 8.37 8.42 -11.05
CA SER A 1 8.11 7.14 -11.74
C SER A 1 6.83 7.26 -12.55
N LYS A 2 6.63 6.44 -13.60
CA LYS A 2 5.42 6.49 -14.48
C LYS A 2 4.10 6.39 -13.69
N PHE A 3 4.09 5.65 -12.58
CA PHE A 3 2.90 5.48 -11.74
C PHE A 3 2.43 6.78 -11.06
N ARG A 4 3.37 7.61 -10.55
CA ARG A 4 3.03 8.91 -9.94
C ARG A 4 2.48 9.91 -10.97
N PHE A 5 2.84 9.77 -12.24
CA PHE A 5 2.41 10.62 -13.33
C PHE A 5 1.34 9.95 -14.21
N ARG A 6 0.64 8.93 -13.71
CA ARG A 6 -0.48 8.30 -14.41
C ARG A 6 -1.51 9.37 -14.80
N LYS A 7 -2.04 9.23 -16.02
CA LYS A 7 -3.10 10.10 -16.58
C LYS A 7 -4.48 9.46 -16.42
N GLU A 8 -4.50 8.19 -16.06
CA GLU A 8 -5.68 7.38 -15.86
C GLU A 8 -6.41 7.83 -14.59
N THR A 9 -7.74 7.88 -14.65
CA THR A 9 -8.61 8.42 -13.59
C THR A 9 -9.23 7.34 -12.71
N ASN A 10 -8.72 6.11 -12.78
CA ASN A 10 -9.15 4.97 -11.98
C ASN A 10 -8.23 4.77 -10.78
N ASN A 11 -8.68 3.93 -9.85
CA ASN A 11 -7.81 3.49 -8.76
C ASN A 11 -6.72 2.58 -9.31
N ALA A 12 -5.54 2.63 -8.71
CA ALA A 12 -4.44 1.76 -9.09
C ALA A 12 -3.59 1.41 -7.87
N ALA A 13 -2.98 0.23 -7.88
CA ALA A 13 -2.13 -0.23 -6.80
C ALA A 13 -0.82 -0.81 -7.32
N ILE A 14 0.26 -0.59 -6.57
CA ILE A 14 1.51 -1.36 -6.72
C ILE A 14 1.77 -2.06 -5.40
N LEU A 15 1.90 -3.37 -5.45
CA LEU A 15 2.43 -4.19 -4.36
C LEU A 15 3.93 -4.33 -4.52
N MET A 16 4.65 -4.14 -3.43
CA MET A 16 6.10 -4.32 -3.35
C MET A 16 6.44 -5.17 -2.14
N LYS A 17 7.51 -5.96 -2.29
CA LYS A 17 8.09 -6.76 -1.22
C LYS A 17 9.59 -6.52 -1.13
N ILE A 18 10.18 -6.96 -0.02
CA ILE A 18 11.64 -6.98 0.14
C ILE A 18 12.13 -8.39 -0.17
N ASP A 19 13.01 -8.51 -1.16
CA ASP A 19 13.83 -9.71 -1.33
C ASP A 19 14.81 -9.77 -0.15
N MET A 20 14.55 -10.66 0.81
CA MET A 20 15.34 -10.76 2.05
C MET A 20 16.80 -11.18 1.79
N VAL A 21 17.09 -11.84 0.67
CA VAL A 21 18.45 -12.26 0.31
C VAL A 21 19.23 -11.09 -0.28
N LYS A 22 18.59 -10.34 -1.19
CA LYS A 22 19.22 -9.21 -1.87
C LYS A 22 19.10 -7.89 -1.11
N GLN A 23 18.23 -7.84 -0.09
CA GLN A 23 17.86 -6.63 0.64
C GLN A 23 17.38 -5.50 -0.27
N LEU A 24 16.60 -5.85 -1.30
CA LEU A 24 16.07 -4.90 -2.27
C LEU A 24 14.54 -4.91 -2.27
N VAL A 25 13.97 -3.72 -2.39
CA VAL A 25 12.54 -3.57 -2.68
C VAL A 25 12.31 -3.96 -4.13
N ILE A 26 11.44 -4.95 -4.35
CA ILE A 26 11.05 -5.42 -5.68
C ILE A 26 9.54 -5.22 -5.86
N LEU A 27 9.15 -4.89 -7.10
CA LEU A 27 7.75 -4.88 -7.50
C LEU A 27 7.25 -6.32 -7.54
N GLU A 28 6.13 -6.56 -6.86
CA GLU A 28 5.47 -7.86 -6.85
C GLU A 28 4.38 -7.87 -7.91
N GLU A 29 3.40 -6.98 -7.78
CA GLU A 29 2.24 -6.90 -8.67
C GLU A 29 1.83 -5.43 -8.88
N GLU A 30 1.28 -5.14 -10.05
CA GLU A 30 0.67 -3.85 -10.39
C GLU A 30 -0.76 -4.10 -10.85
N TYR A 31 -1.67 -3.30 -10.30
CA TYR A 31 -3.10 -3.39 -10.56
C TYR A 31 -3.61 -2.07 -11.13
N GLU A 32 -4.45 -2.20 -12.16
CA GLU A 32 -5.24 -1.10 -12.72
C GLU A 32 -6.72 -1.33 -12.41
N ASP A 33 -7.43 -0.26 -12.09
CA ASP A 33 -8.87 -0.28 -11.78
C ASP A 33 -9.25 -1.22 -10.63
N ILE A 34 -8.46 -1.23 -9.57
CA ILE A 34 -8.72 -2.08 -8.39
C ILE A 34 -9.29 -1.27 -7.23
N SER A 35 -10.36 -1.77 -6.60
CA SER A 35 -10.86 -1.20 -5.36
C SER A 35 -9.97 -1.60 -4.18
N LEU A 36 -10.06 -0.88 -3.05
CA LEU A 36 -9.26 -1.25 -1.88
C LEU A 36 -9.71 -2.60 -1.29
N ASP A 37 -11.01 -2.89 -1.37
CA ASP A 37 -11.58 -4.16 -0.91
C ASP A 37 -11.12 -5.35 -1.77
N ASP A 38 -11.00 -5.17 -3.08
CA ASP A 38 -10.46 -6.17 -3.99
C ASP A 38 -8.96 -6.34 -3.78
N LEU A 39 -8.21 -5.24 -3.69
CA LEU A 39 -6.77 -5.26 -3.41
C LEU A 39 -6.47 -6.02 -2.12
N ARG A 40 -7.30 -5.84 -1.09
CA ARG A 40 -7.21 -6.56 0.17
C ARG A 40 -7.34 -8.07 -0.02
N ASN A 41 -8.18 -8.54 -0.94
CA ASN A 41 -8.32 -9.97 -1.25
C ASN A 41 -7.10 -10.54 -1.99
N GLU A 42 -6.40 -9.70 -2.74
CA GLU A 42 -5.16 -10.08 -3.43
C GLU A 42 -3.94 -10.10 -2.49
N LEU A 43 -4.05 -9.57 -1.26
CA LEU A 43 -2.92 -9.57 -0.33
C LEU A 43 -2.43 -10.99 -0.01
N PRO A 44 -1.10 -11.19 0.08
CA PRO A 44 -0.53 -12.53 0.25
C PRO A 44 -1.06 -13.29 1.47
N GLU A 45 -1.44 -12.59 2.54
CA GLU A 45 -1.99 -13.21 3.76
C GLU A 45 -3.35 -13.91 3.57
N ARG A 46 -4.08 -13.56 2.51
CA ARG A 46 -5.33 -14.22 2.13
C ARG A 46 -5.13 -15.29 1.06
N GLN A 47 -3.93 -15.38 0.50
CA GLN A 47 -3.61 -16.37 -0.51
C GLN A 47 -3.13 -17.69 0.14
N PRO A 48 -3.73 -18.85 -0.21
CA PRO A 48 -3.36 -20.14 0.39
C PRO A 48 -1.90 -20.57 0.14
N ARG A 49 -1.22 -19.91 -0.82
CA ARG A 49 0.16 -20.19 -1.20
C ARG A 49 1.19 -19.65 -0.21
N TYR A 50 0.81 -18.72 0.68
CA TYR A 50 1.72 -18.11 1.65
C TYR A 50 1.37 -18.55 3.07
N PRO A 51 2.06 -19.57 3.63
CA PRO A 51 1.78 -20.08 4.97
C PRO A 51 2.15 -19.12 6.11
N SER A 52 2.72 -17.95 5.79
CA SER A 52 3.16 -16.93 6.74
C SER A 52 2.70 -15.57 6.25
N TYR A 53 2.02 -14.81 7.11
CA TYR A 53 1.52 -13.44 6.87
C TYR A 53 2.66 -12.48 6.52
N PRO A 54 2.98 -12.23 5.24
CA PRO A 54 4.17 -11.47 4.91
C PRO A 54 3.84 -9.98 4.96
N CYS A 55 4.77 -9.23 5.51
CA CYS A 55 4.77 -7.78 5.43
C CYS A 55 4.78 -7.34 3.94
N THR A 56 3.99 -6.32 3.58
CA THR A 56 3.83 -5.85 2.19
C THR A 56 3.80 -4.33 2.14
N PHE A 57 4.47 -3.73 1.15
CA PHE A 57 4.33 -2.31 0.86
C PHE A 57 3.35 -2.11 -0.29
N ILE A 58 2.46 -1.14 -0.12
CA ILE A 58 1.41 -0.84 -1.08
C ILE A 58 1.55 0.64 -1.44
N VAL A 59 1.58 0.94 -2.73
CA VAL A 59 1.37 2.31 -3.22
C VAL A 59 0.03 2.34 -3.91
N TYR A 60 -0.93 3.06 -3.34
CA TYR A 60 -2.29 3.11 -3.82
C TYR A 60 -2.63 4.52 -4.29
N SER A 61 -2.97 4.64 -5.58
CA SER A 61 -3.53 5.86 -6.17
C SER A 61 -5.04 5.78 -6.04
N TYR A 62 -5.61 6.64 -5.20
CA TYR A 62 -7.03 6.58 -4.89
C TYR A 62 -7.79 7.74 -5.50
N LYS A 63 -8.84 7.46 -6.28
CA LYS A 63 -9.78 8.46 -6.77
C LYS A 63 -10.67 8.92 -5.62
N TYR A 64 -10.27 10.00 -4.96
CA TYR A 64 -11.01 10.57 -3.85
C TYR A 64 -11.94 11.69 -4.33
N VAL A 65 -13.24 11.44 -4.23
CA VAL A 65 -14.30 12.43 -4.46
C VAL A 65 -14.58 13.15 -3.15
N HIS A 66 -14.27 14.44 -3.11
CA HIS A 66 -14.52 15.32 -1.98
C HIS A 66 -16.00 15.65 -1.85
N ALA A 67 -16.42 16.09 -0.66
CA ALA A 67 -17.81 16.45 -0.39
C ALA A 67 -18.31 17.63 -1.24
N ASP A 68 -17.41 18.49 -1.71
CA ASP A 68 -17.69 19.62 -2.60
C ASP A 68 -17.73 19.21 -4.09
N GLY A 69 -17.60 17.92 -4.39
CA GLY A 69 -17.59 17.37 -5.75
C GLY A 69 -16.23 17.42 -6.45
N ARG A 70 -15.18 17.99 -5.84
CA ARG A 70 -13.82 17.94 -6.41
C ARG A 70 -13.31 16.51 -6.41
N VAL A 71 -12.49 16.17 -7.39
CA VAL A 71 -11.81 14.87 -7.45
C VAL A 71 -10.31 15.08 -7.30
N SER A 72 -9.68 14.28 -6.44
CA SER A 72 -8.23 14.24 -6.28
C SER A 72 -7.73 12.81 -6.38
N TYR A 73 -6.44 12.66 -6.69
CA TYR A 73 -5.77 11.36 -6.80
C TYR A 73 -4.59 11.32 -5.82
N PRO A 74 -4.84 11.28 -4.50
CA PRO A 74 -3.77 11.07 -3.55
C PRO A 74 -3.03 9.76 -3.81
N LEU A 75 -1.71 9.86 -3.85
CA LEU A 75 -0.82 8.71 -3.85
C LEU A 75 -0.48 8.36 -2.39
N CYS A 76 -0.98 7.22 -1.94
CA CYS A 76 -0.88 6.75 -0.57
C CYS A 76 0.14 5.61 -0.49
N PHE A 77 1.12 5.74 0.39
CA PHE A 77 1.95 4.62 0.82
C PHE A 77 1.26 3.93 2.00
N ILE A 78 1.05 2.63 1.91
CA ILE A 78 0.47 1.83 3.00
C ILE A 78 1.43 0.66 3.28
N PHE A 79 1.90 0.59 4.51
CA PHE A 79 2.64 -0.55 5.01
C PHE A 79 1.68 -1.54 5.67
N SER A 80 1.46 -2.70 5.05
CA SER A 80 0.75 -3.82 5.67
C SER A 80 1.75 -4.66 6.48
N SER A 81 1.62 -4.66 7.80
CA SER A 81 2.47 -5.37 8.75
C SER A 81 1.63 -6.28 9.68
N PRO A 82 0.97 -7.31 9.13
CA PRO A 82 0.07 -8.17 9.90
C PRO A 82 0.78 -8.81 11.10
N MET A 83 0.04 -9.00 12.21
CA MET A 83 0.64 -9.51 13.47
C MET A 83 1.32 -10.88 13.37
N GLY A 84 1.02 -11.66 12.31
CA GLY A 84 1.68 -12.94 12.03
C GLY A 84 3.01 -12.84 11.28
N CYS A 85 3.47 -11.63 10.92
CA CYS A 85 4.74 -11.43 10.21
C CYS A 85 5.93 -11.77 11.12
N LYS A 86 6.96 -12.43 10.56
CA LYS A 86 8.16 -12.79 11.33
C LYS A 86 8.87 -11.51 11.82
N PRO A 87 9.39 -11.48 13.07
CA PRO A 87 10.08 -10.29 13.60
C PRO A 87 11.21 -9.78 12.69
N GLU A 88 12.01 -10.69 12.12
CA GLU A 88 13.10 -10.35 11.19
C GLU A 88 12.57 -9.63 9.93
N GLN A 89 11.45 -10.09 9.39
CA GLN A 89 10.81 -9.47 8.23
C GLN A 89 10.24 -8.10 8.61
N GLN A 90 9.58 -7.99 9.76
CA GLN A 90 9.05 -6.72 10.24
C GLN A 90 10.16 -5.68 10.43
N MET A 91 11.31 -6.08 10.98
CA MET A 91 12.48 -5.21 11.14
C MET A 91 13.03 -4.73 9.79
N MET A 92 13.19 -5.64 8.82
CA MET A 92 13.66 -5.27 7.47
C MET A 92 12.72 -4.26 6.81
N TYR A 93 11.41 -4.50 6.84
CA TYR A 93 10.43 -3.59 6.25
C TYR A 93 10.40 -2.24 6.97
N ALA A 94 10.38 -2.23 8.30
CA ALA A 94 10.43 -0.99 9.07
C ALA A 94 11.69 -0.16 8.74
N GLY A 95 12.85 -0.81 8.60
CA GLY A 95 14.11 -0.16 8.24
C GLY A 95 14.13 0.43 6.82
N SER A 96 13.55 -0.27 5.84
CA SER A 96 13.53 0.17 4.44
C SER A 96 12.39 1.16 4.12
N LYS A 97 11.37 1.27 4.98
CA LYS A 97 10.18 2.13 4.77
C LYS A 97 10.57 3.58 4.46
N ASN A 98 11.41 4.19 5.28
CA ASN A 98 11.75 5.61 5.16
C ASN A 98 12.49 5.91 3.86
N GLN A 99 13.41 5.03 3.45
CA GLN A 99 14.15 5.19 2.20
C GLN A 99 13.21 5.12 0.99
N LEU A 100 12.26 4.18 0.99
CA LEU A 100 11.29 4.03 -0.09
C LEU A 100 10.34 5.23 -0.18
N VAL A 101 9.81 5.68 0.96
CA VAL A 101 8.94 6.86 1.06
C VAL A 101 9.64 8.11 0.54
N GLN A 102 10.90 8.33 0.93
CA GLN A 102 11.70 9.47 0.48
C GLN A 102 11.99 9.39 -1.03
N ALA A 103 12.43 8.23 -1.52
CA ALA A 103 12.75 8.03 -2.93
C ALA A 103 11.53 8.18 -3.85
N ALA A 104 10.33 7.82 -3.37
CA ALA A 104 9.08 7.97 -4.09
C ALA A 104 8.38 9.33 -3.86
N GLU A 105 8.93 10.19 -2.99
CA GLU A 105 8.34 11.47 -2.55
C GLU A 105 6.89 11.34 -2.09
N LEU A 106 6.60 10.28 -1.32
CA LEU A 106 5.26 10.00 -0.82
C LEU A 106 5.02 10.79 0.46
N THR A 107 3.97 11.60 0.48
CA THR A 107 3.62 12.44 1.64
C THR A 107 2.53 11.83 2.52
N LYS A 108 1.77 10.89 1.98
CA LYS A 108 0.67 10.20 2.66
C LYS A 108 1.11 8.78 2.99
N VAL A 109 1.57 8.58 4.21
CA VAL A 109 2.21 7.34 4.67
C VAL A 109 1.39 6.76 5.81
N PHE A 110 0.88 5.55 5.60
CA PHE A 110 0.01 4.84 6.52
C PHE A 110 0.59 3.47 6.85
N GLU A 111 0.15 2.90 7.97
CA GLU A 111 0.50 1.55 8.39
C GLU A 111 -0.75 0.86 8.93
N THR A 112 -0.94 -0.41 8.57
CA THR A 112 -1.97 -1.27 9.15
C THR A 112 -1.34 -2.57 9.63
N ARG A 113 -1.78 -3.04 10.80
CA ARG A 113 -1.40 -4.34 11.38
C ARG A 113 -2.46 -5.42 11.17
N ASN A 114 -3.54 -5.05 10.52
CA ASN A 114 -4.63 -5.94 10.17
C ASN A 114 -5.07 -5.62 8.75
N ALA A 115 -4.90 -6.56 7.84
CA ALA A 115 -5.33 -6.35 6.47
C ALA A 115 -6.84 -6.24 6.32
N ASP A 116 -7.62 -6.78 7.25
CA ASP A 116 -9.07 -6.60 7.25
C ASP A 116 -9.45 -5.12 7.33
N ASP A 117 -8.63 -4.30 7.99
CA ASP A 117 -8.81 -2.85 8.13
C ASP A 117 -8.57 -2.09 6.81
N LEU A 118 -7.93 -2.73 5.81
CA LEU A 118 -7.64 -2.13 4.50
C LEU A 118 -8.94 -1.99 3.67
N THR A 119 -9.78 -1.05 4.08
CA THR A 119 -11.08 -0.72 3.48
C THR A 119 -11.11 0.73 2.98
N GLU A 120 -12.02 1.03 2.05
CA GLU A 120 -12.18 2.40 1.56
C GLU A 120 -12.49 3.38 2.70
N GLU A 121 -13.32 2.99 3.66
CA GLU A 121 -13.67 3.80 4.83
C GLU A 121 -12.43 4.13 5.67
N TRP A 122 -11.60 3.13 5.97
CA TRP A 122 -10.34 3.34 6.69
C TRP A 122 -9.44 4.34 5.96
N LEU A 123 -9.28 4.19 4.64
CA LEU A 123 -8.43 5.09 3.86
C LEU A 123 -8.98 6.52 3.84
N LYS A 124 -10.31 6.69 3.72
CA LYS A 124 -10.95 8.01 3.81
C LYS A 124 -10.71 8.67 5.17
N ASN A 125 -10.81 7.91 6.25
CA ASN A 125 -10.52 8.38 7.60
C ASN A 125 -9.06 8.82 7.74
N GLN A 126 -8.12 8.03 7.22
CA GLN A 126 -6.70 8.38 7.19
C GLN A 126 -6.43 9.65 6.38
N LEU A 127 -7.07 9.81 5.22
CA LEU A 127 -6.92 10.99 4.36
C LEU A 127 -7.55 12.25 4.93
N ALA A 128 -8.58 12.12 5.78
CA ALA A 128 -9.21 13.26 6.44
C ALA A 128 -8.25 14.02 7.36
N PHE A 129 -7.23 13.35 7.92
CA PHE A 129 -6.18 14.00 8.73
C PHE A 129 -5.24 14.90 7.92
N PHE A 130 -5.25 14.79 6.59
CA PHE A 130 -4.40 15.56 5.67
C PHE A 130 -5.19 16.65 4.93
N ARG A 131 -6.40 16.99 5.42
CA ARG A 131 -7.21 18.11 4.91
C ARG A 131 -6.77 19.45 5.49
#